data_AF-A0A7H4LN08-F1
#
_entry.id   AF-A0A7H4LN08-F1
#
_cell.length_a   1.000
_cell.length_b   1.000
_cell.length_c   1.000
_cell.angle_alpha   90.00
_cell.angle_beta   90.00
_cell.angle_gamma   90.00
#
_symmetry.space_group_name_H-M   'P 1'
#
loop_
_entity.id
_entity.type
_entity.pdbx_description
1 polymer ?
#
loop_
_entity_poly.entity_id
_entity_poly.type
_entity_poly.pdbx_seq_one_letter_code
_entity_poly.pdbx_strand_id
1 'polypeptide(L)'
;MLGAASCHQIPSRRTRKFTIFSPYFEHLLLMDSYETQELYDQKSSMVQRCFQLANGARLIHRFTFQRKHWFKFVVLFKHEMFVILDSAFDGDSDFHQHVLNILIPNFKRVWDMYASSRNLNWRNWTTHFIDVPKQSNELDCGIYTALFLKHWKPRVLMHDVMKDEDIANIRIRMANEMMFTDHNILNDHKKLVLEF
;
A
#
# COMPACT_ATOMS: atom_id res chain seq x y z
N MET A 1 24.46 19.59 -13.59
CA MET A 1 24.14 19.87 -12.17
C MET A 1 22.82 19.20 -11.86
N LEU A 2 22.87 18.11 -11.08
CA LEU A 2 21.72 17.28 -10.74
C LEU A 2 20.90 17.95 -9.62
N GLY A 3 19.59 18.11 -9.86
CA GLY A 3 18.64 18.66 -8.89
C GLY A 3 18.40 17.67 -7.74
N ALA A 4 18.71 18.10 -6.53
CA ALA A 4 18.45 17.35 -5.31
C ALA A 4 16.94 17.30 -5.00
N ALA A 5 16.40 16.10 -4.81
CA ALA A 5 15.07 15.92 -4.26
C ALA A 5 15.05 16.43 -2.81
N SER A 6 14.28 17.49 -2.55
CA SER A 6 14.19 18.06 -1.20
C SER A 6 13.37 17.16 -0.27
N CYS A 7 14.02 16.65 0.78
CA CYS A 7 13.37 16.01 1.91
C CYS A 7 13.05 17.11 2.92
N HIS A 8 11.78 17.53 3.00
CA HIS A 8 11.36 18.45 4.05
C HIS A 8 11.41 17.72 5.40
N GLN A 9 12.38 18.09 6.24
CA GLN A 9 12.47 17.67 7.63
C GLN A 9 11.41 18.40 8.46
N ILE A 10 10.40 17.67 8.93
CA ILE A 10 9.53 18.12 10.03
C ILE A 10 10.18 17.65 11.34
N PRO A 11 10.57 18.56 12.26
CA PRO A 11 11.20 18.17 13.50
C PRO A 11 10.20 17.70 14.56
N SER A 12 10.71 16.86 15.45
CA SER A 12 10.17 16.41 16.76
C SER A 12 9.39 15.08 16.83
N ARG A 13 9.67 14.37 17.93
CA ARG A 13 9.29 13.00 18.30
C ARG A 13 7.77 12.77 18.37
N ARG A 14 7.10 12.64 17.24
CA ARG A 14 5.86 11.84 17.14
C ARG A 14 6.26 10.43 16.72
N THR A 15 6.06 9.43 17.58
CA THR A 15 6.09 8.03 17.17
C THR A 15 5.20 7.87 15.93
N ARG A 16 5.79 7.52 14.78
CA ARG A 16 5.03 7.38 13.53
C ARG A 16 3.96 6.32 13.74
N LYS A 17 2.69 6.72 13.75
CA LYS A 17 1.57 5.79 13.99
C LYS A 17 1.46 4.76 12.87
N PHE A 18 1.81 5.14 11.63
CA PHE A 18 1.82 4.26 10.47
C PHE A 18 2.85 4.71 9.43
N THR A 19 3.20 3.79 8.53
CA THR A 19 3.99 4.04 7.30
C THR A 19 3.20 3.54 6.09
N ILE A 20 3.31 4.21 4.94
CA ILE A 20 2.74 3.75 3.67
C ILE A 20 3.89 3.39 2.73
N PHE A 21 3.90 2.18 2.20
CA PHE A 21 4.82 1.76 1.14
C PHE A 21 4.20 2.03 -0.21
N SER A 22 4.98 2.65 -1.09
CA SER A 22 4.60 2.91 -2.47
C SER A 22 4.48 1.59 -3.25
N PRO A 23 3.54 1.47 -4.21
CA PRO A 23 3.40 0.27 -5.04
C PRO A 23 4.64 0.04 -5.92
N TYR A 24 5.46 1.06 -6.18
CA TYR A 24 6.75 0.86 -6.87
C TYR A 24 7.72 -0.06 -6.10
N PHE A 25 7.49 -0.32 -4.80
CA PHE A 25 8.21 -1.33 -4.03
C PHE A 25 7.75 -2.76 -4.32
N GLU A 26 6.71 -2.98 -5.11
CA GLU A 26 6.09 -4.29 -5.31
C GLU A 26 7.00 -5.29 -5.98
N HIS A 27 7.68 -4.85 -7.05
CA HIS A 27 8.69 -5.67 -7.71
C HIS A 27 9.72 -6.20 -6.70
N LEU A 28 10.04 -5.48 -5.63
CA LEU A 28 11.16 -5.86 -4.76
C LEU A 28 10.85 -6.96 -3.75
N LEU A 29 9.57 -7.17 -3.44
CA LEU A 29 9.11 -8.25 -2.57
C LEU A 29 8.47 -9.40 -3.36
N LEU A 30 8.25 -9.23 -4.67
CA LEU A 30 7.57 -10.20 -5.53
C LEU A 30 8.45 -10.73 -6.68
N MET A 31 9.70 -10.30 -6.82
CA MET A 31 10.63 -10.83 -7.82
C MET A 31 11.43 -12.01 -7.26
N ASP A 32 11.56 -13.07 -8.06
CA ASP A 32 12.43 -14.23 -7.78
C ASP A 32 13.90 -13.96 -8.17
N SER A 33 14.18 -12.99 -9.05
CA SER A 33 15.54 -12.58 -9.44
C SER A 33 15.55 -11.18 -10.07
N TYR A 34 16.73 -10.54 -10.09
CA TYR A 34 16.94 -9.21 -10.67
C TYR A 34 17.74 -9.32 -11.97
N GLU A 35 17.34 -8.58 -13.01
CA GLU A 35 17.95 -8.66 -14.34
C GLU A 35 19.35 -8.03 -14.44
N THR A 36 19.69 -7.03 -13.60
CA THR A 36 21.02 -6.40 -13.59
C THR A 36 21.48 -6.03 -12.17
N GLN A 37 22.80 -6.05 -11.93
CA GLN A 37 23.41 -5.79 -10.61
C GLN A 37 23.23 -4.34 -10.13
N GLU A 38 23.32 -3.35 -11.03
CA GLU A 38 23.14 -1.94 -10.66
C GLU A 38 21.68 -1.63 -10.26
N LEU A 39 20.72 -2.25 -10.96
CA LEU A 39 19.30 -2.16 -10.62
C LEU A 39 18.99 -2.88 -9.30
N TYR A 40 19.71 -3.98 -9.01
CA TYR A 40 19.67 -4.65 -7.71
C TYR A 40 20.18 -3.72 -6.59
N ASP A 41 21.34 -3.11 -6.76
CA ASP A 41 21.99 -2.26 -5.74
C ASP A 41 21.17 -0.98 -5.45
N GLN A 42 20.73 -0.28 -6.50
CA GLN A 42 19.92 0.92 -6.34
C GLN A 42 18.60 0.61 -5.62
N LYS A 43 17.90 -0.44 -6.06
CA LYS A 43 16.61 -0.82 -5.48
C LYS A 43 16.79 -1.40 -4.06
N SER A 44 17.87 -2.12 -3.79
CA SER A 44 18.24 -2.61 -2.46
C SER A 44 18.45 -1.45 -1.47
N SER A 45 19.14 -0.38 -1.87
CA SER A 45 19.34 0.80 -1.01
C SER A 45 18.02 1.50 -0.64
N MET A 46 17.06 1.53 -1.58
CA MET A 46 15.74 2.11 -1.36
C MET A 46 14.90 1.24 -0.42
N VAL A 47 14.92 -0.08 -0.61
CA VAL A 47 14.26 -1.06 0.27
C VAL A 47 14.80 -0.95 1.69
N GLN A 48 16.12 -0.96 1.84
CA GLN A 48 16.76 -0.81 3.13
C GLN A 48 16.26 0.45 3.86
N ARG A 49 16.31 1.62 3.19
CA ARG A 49 15.84 2.88 3.78
C ARG A 49 14.36 2.82 4.19
N CYS A 50 13.49 2.24 3.37
CA CYS A 50 12.07 2.15 3.71
C CYS A 50 11.79 1.26 4.91
N PHE A 51 12.47 0.12 5.03
CA PHE A 51 12.34 -0.76 6.19
C PHE A 51 12.94 -0.14 7.45
N GLN A 52 14.10 0.51 7.35
CA GLN A 52 14.69 1.27 8.46
C GLN A 52 13.77 2.38 8.97
N LEU A 53 13.10 3.12 8.08
CA LEU A 53 12.13 4.15 8.44
C LEU A 53 10.82 3.56 9.01
N ALA A 54 10.45 2.34 8.61
CA ALA A 54 9.25 1.65 9.07
C ALA A 54 9.43 0.93 10.42
N ASN A 55 10.66 0.72 10.87
CA ASN A 55 11.02 0.05 12.11
C ASN A 55 10.28 0.60 13.35
N GLY A 56 10.08 1.93 13.43
CA GLY A 56 9.33 2.59 14.49
C GLY A 56 7.80 2.63 14.31
N ALA A 57 7.27 2.06 13.22
CA ALA A 57 5.85 2.11 12.91
C ALA A 57 5.04 1.09 13.72
N ARG A 58 3.80 1.45 14.06
CA ARG A 58 2.83 0.49 14.64
C ARG A 58 2.11 -0.34 13.58
N LEU A 59 2.06 0.19 12.35
CA LEU A 59 1.32 -0.37 11.25
C LEU A 59 1.99 0.06 9.93
N ILE A 60 2.04 -0.83 8.93
CA ILE A 60 2.44 -0.49 7.56
C ILE A 60 1.25 -0.75 6.65
N HIS A 61 0.87 0.25 5.84
CA HIS A 61 -0.04 0.07 4.72
C HIS A 61 0.76 -0.10 3.44
N ARG A 62 0.31 -1.02 2.58
CA ARG A 62 0.90 -1.26 1.27
C ARG A 62 -0.21 -1.48 0.24
N PHE A 63 -0.13 -0.73 -0.85
CA PHE A 63 -0.84 -1.08 -2.08
C PHE A 63 -0.07 -2.20 -2.74
N THR A 64 -0.80 -3.19 -3.24
CA THR A 64 -0.21 -4.34 -3.95
C THR A 64 -0.91 -4.51 -5.28
N PHE A 65 -0.18 -4.36 -6.37
CA PHE A 65 -0.58 -4.74 -7.72
C PHE A 65 0.10 -6.05 -8.10
N GLN A 66 -0.70 -7.04 -8.46
CA GLN A 66 -0.17 -8.27 -9.02
C GLN A 66 -1.14 -8.86 -10.03
N ARG A 67 -0.62 -9.31 -11.17
CA ARG A 67 -1.40 -9.88 -12.28
C ARG A 67 -2.63 -9.03 -12.68
N LYS A 68 -2.43 -7.71 -12.81
CA LYS A 68 -3.47 -6.71 -13.16
C LYS A 68 -4.54 -6.47 -12.09
N HIS A 69 -4.33 -6.91 -10.86
CA HIS A 69 -5.27 -6.74 -9.75
C HIS A 69 -4.65 -5.97 -8.59
N TRP A 70 -5.40 -5.03 -8.02
CA TRP A 70 -5.02 -4.25 -6.85
C TRP A 70 -5.67 -4.78 -5.58
N PHE A 71 -4.87 -4.95 -4.52
CA PHE A 71 -5.35 -5.23 -3.18
C PHE A 71 -4.49 -4.54 -2.11
N LYS A 72 -5.01 -4.45 -0.89
CA LYS A 72 -4.31 -3.82 0.24
C LYS A 72 -3.67 -4.89 1.12
N PHE A 73 -2.37 -4.74 1.36
CA PHE A 73 -1.61 -5.52 2.33
C PHE A 73 -1.25 -4.65 3.52
N VAL A 74 -1.48 -5.14 4.73
CA VAL A 74 -1.21 -4.40 5.97
C VAL A 74 -0.39 -5.25 6.92
N VAL A 75 0.64 -4.64 7.52
CA VAL A 75 1.43 -5.24 8.60
C VAL A 75 1.05 -4.57 9.89
N LEU A 76 0.43 -5.30 10.82
CA LEU A 76 -0.06 -4.78 12.09
C LEU A 76 0.78 -5.35 13.24
N PHE A 77 1.89 -4.68 13.56
CA PHE A 77 2.87 -5.24 14.48
C PHE A 77 2.38 -5.42 15.92
N LYS A 78 1.44 -4.60 16.40
CA LYS A 78 0.93 -4.75 17.78
C LYS A 78 0.20 -6.08 17.98
N HIS A 79 -0.43 -6.58 16.92
CA HIS A 79 -1.24 -7.78 16.95
C HIS A 79 -0.56 -8.97 16.25
N GLU A 80 0.65 -8.78 15.74
CA GLU A 80 1.40 -9.81 15.01
C GLU A 80 0.61 -10.35 13.81
N MET A 81 -0.01 -9.45 13.04
CA MET A 81 -0.90 -9.84 11.93
C MET A 81 -0.46 -9.24 10.60
N PHE A 82 -0.55 -10.06 9.55
CA PHE A 82 -0.73 -9.60 8.19
C PHE A 82 -2.23 -9.50 7.90
N VAL A 83 -2.68 -8.39 7.35
CA VAL A 83 -4.10 -8.15 7.07
C VAL A 83 -4.26 -7.82 5.59
N ILE A 84 -5.15 -8.57 4.93
CA ILE A 84 -5.44 -8.47 3.50
C ILE A 84 -6.84 -7.89 3.34
N LEU A 85 -6.97 -6.87 2.49
CA LEU A 85 -8.26 -6.36 2.04
C LEU A 85 -8.29 -6.46 0.53
N ASP A 86 -9.23 -7.23 0.00
CA ASP A 86 -9.37 -7.50 -1.42
C ASP A 86 -10.85 -7.53 -1.81
N SER A 87 -11.20 -6.67 -2.76
CA SER A 87 -12.55 -6.52 -3.29
C SER A 87 -12.91 -7.58 -4.33
N ALA A 88 -11.96 -8.32 -4.90
CA ALA A 88 -12.22 -9.34 -5.93
C ALA A 88 -12.07 -10.76 -5.41
N PHE A 89 -10.98 -11.04 -4.67
CA PHE A 89 -10.63 -12.42 -4.29
C PHE A 89 -10.75 -12.65 -2.78
N ASP A 90 -11.09 -13.88 -2.41
CA ASP A 90 -11.08 -14.35 -1.03
C ASP A 90 -9.76 -15.06 -0.70
N GLY A 91 -9.55 -15.34 0.59
CA GLY A 91 -8.26 -15.83 1.08
C GLY A 91 -7.90 -17.26 0.69
N ASP A 92 -8.88 -18.04 0.28
CA ASP A 92 -8.73 -19.39 -0.27
C ASP A 92 -8.48 -19.40 -1.77
N SER A 93 -8.58 -18.26 -2.47
CA SER A 93 -8.31 -18.16 -3.90
C SER A 93 -6.88 -18.56 -4.28
N ASP A 94 -6.72 -19.26 -5.40
CA ASP A 94 -5.40 -19.62 -5.97
C ASP A 94 -4.51 -18.39 -6.17
N PHE A 95 -5.12 -17.25 -6.49
CA PHE A 95 -4.42 -15.96 -6.59
C PHE A 95 -3.70 -15.61 -5.29
N HIS A 96 -4.41 -15.58 -4.15
CA HIS A 96 -3.82 -15.22 -2.87
C HIS A 96 -2.87 -16.30 -2.34
N GLN A 97 -3.19 -17.58 -2.53
CA GLN A 97 -2.28 -18.66 -2.18
C GLN A 97 -0.92 -18.46 -2.86
N HIS A 98 -0.91 -18.17 -4.16
CA HIS A 98 0.34 -17.92 -4.90
C HIS A 98 1.05 -16.63 -4.43
N VAL A 99 0.33 -15.51 -4.41
CA VAL A 99 0.94 -14.19 -4.13
C VAL A 99 1.47 -14.09 -2.70
N LEU A 100 0.73 -14.59 -1.71
CA LEU A 100 1.15 -14.51 -0.31
C LEU A 100 2.28 -15.48 0.05
N ASN A 101 2.39 -16.61 -0.65
CA ASN A 101 3.53 -17.53 -0.53
C ASN A 101 4.86 -16.89 -0.94
N ILE A 102 4.84 -15.83 -1.75
CA ILE A 102 6.03 -15.06 -2.13
C ILE A 102 6.17 -13.83 -1.24
N LEU A 103 5.09 -13.05 -1.11
CA LEU A 103 5.09 -11.74 -0.46
C LEU A 103 5.47 -11.81 1.02
N ILE A 104 4.87 -12.73 1.78
CA ILE A 104 5.06 -12.79 3.24
C ILE A 104 6.49 -13.26 3.59
N PRO A 105 7.03 -14.35 3.00
CA PRO A 105 8.41 -14.75 3.26
C PRO A 105 9.42 -13.67 2.88
N ASN A 106 9.25 -13.01 1.73
CA ASN A 106 10.13 -11.93 1.31
C ASN A 106 10.04 -10.73 2.24
N PHE A 107 8.84 -10.35 2.70
CA PHE A 107 8.69 -9.29 3.69
C PHE A 107 9.44 -9.62 4.98
N LYS A 108 9.27 -10.84 5.53
CA LYS A 108 9.95 -11.30 6.76
C LYS A 108 11.46 -11.24 6.60
N ARG A 109 11.99 -11.81 5.51
CA ARG A 109 13.42 -11.78 5.19
C ARG A 109 13.97 -10.37 5.13
N VAL A 110 13.31 -9.47 4.40
CA VAL A 110 13.76 -8.07 4.24
C VAL A 110 13.65 -7.29 5.54
N TRP A 111 12.63 -7.57 6.36
CA TRP A 111 12.52 -7.01 7.69
C TRP A 111 13.70 -7.42 8.59
N ASP A 112 14.03 -8.71 8.62
CA ASP A 112 15.13 -9.23 9.44
C ASP A 112 16.50 -8.68 8.99
N MET A 113 16.67 -8.37 7.70
CA MET A 113 17.91 -7.75 7.20
C MET A 113 18.04 -6.27 7.58
N TYR A 114 16.96 -5.47 7.50
CA TYR A 114 17.06 -4.00 7.51
C TYR A 114 16.30 -3.30 8.63
N ALA A 115 15.41 -3.98 9.34
CA ALA A 115 14.59 -3.43 10.43
C ALA A 115 14.72 -4.24 11.74
N SER A 116 15.83 -4.94 11.92
CA SER A 116 16.09 -5.91 13.00
C SER A 116 16.09 -5.35 14.42
N SER A 117 16.09 -4.02 14.62
CA SER A 117 16.04 -3.47 15.99
C SER A 117 14.77 -3.88 16.75
N ARG A 118 13.70 -4.21 16.02
CA ARG A 118 12.51 -4.84 16.55
C ARG A 118 12.63 -6.34 16.33
N ASN A 119 13.07 -7.07 17.35
CA ASN A 119 13.14 -8.53 17.32
C ASN A 119 11.73 -9.13 17.26
N LEU A 120 11.23 -9.37 16.04
CA LEU A 120 9.92 -9.96 15.80
C LEU A 120 10.02 -11.48 15.80
N ASN A 121 9.09 -12.15 16.50
CA ASN A 121 8.97 -13.60 16.42
C ASN A 121 7.91 -13.97 15.36
N TRP A 122 8.35 -14.23 14.14
CA TRP A 122 7.48 -14.54 13.01
C TRP A 122 6.64 -15.82 13.16
N ARG A 123 6.93 -16.67 14.16
CA ARG A 123 6.18 -17.92 14.41
C ARG A 123 4.76 -17.67 14.93
N ASN A 124 4.56 -16.55 15.63
CA ASN A 124 3.26 -16.18 16.21
C ASN A 124 2.37 -15.40 15.23
N TRP A 125 2.91 -15.05 14.05
CA TRP A 125 2.20 -14.16 13.14
C TRP A 125 1.12 -14.90 12.35
N THR A 126 -0.05 -14.28 12.25
CA THR A 126 -1.20 -14.80 11.50
C THR A 126 -1.55 -13.91 10.30
N THR A 127 -2.20 -14.49 9.31
CA THR A 127 -2.74 -13.74 8.15
C THR A 127 -4.26 -13.72 8.23
N HIS A 128 -4.85 -12.53 8.08
CA HIS A 128 -6.29 -12.32 8.14
C HIS A 128 -6.81 -11.65 6.88
N PHE A 129 -7.86 -12.22 6.30
CA PHE A 129 -8.64 -11.57 5.26
C PHE A 129 -9.80 -10.84 5.93
N ILE A 130 -9.94 -9.56 5.63
CA ILE A 130 -11.05 -8.75 6.14
C ILE A 130 -12.20 -8.85 5.16
N ASP A 131 -13.39 -9.08 5.71
CA ASP A 131 -14.64 -8.96 4.96
C ASP A 131 -14.87 -7.50 4.56
N VAL A 132 -14.90 -7.26 3.25
CA VAL A 132 -15.01 -5.94 2.64
C VAL A 132 -15.98 -5.99 1.47
N PRO A 133 -16.60 -4.86 1.10
CA PRO A 133 -17.42 -4.77 -0.10
C PRO A 133 -16.69 -5.32 -1.33
N LYS A 134 -17.35 -6.25 -2.03
CA LYS A 134 -16.82 -6.89 -3.23
C LYS A 134 -17.17 -6.07 -4.47
N GLN A 135 -16.21 -5.99 -5.38
CA GLN A 135 -16.39 -5.32 -6.68
C GLN A 135 -17.22 -6.21 -7.61
N SER A 136 -18.10 -5.59 -8.39
CA SER A 136 -18.91 -6.27 -9.41
C SER A 136 -18.23 -6.39 -10.78
N ASN A 137 -17.08 -5.74 -10.96
CA ASN A 137 -16.35 -5.66 -12.23
C ASN A 137 -14.84 -5.78 -12.01
N GLU A 138 -14.06 -6.00 -13.07
CA GLU A 138 -12.60 -6.23 -12.97
C GLU A 138 -11.76 -4.94 -12.86
N LEU A 139 -12.34 -3.77 -13.14
CA LEU A 139 -11.61 -2.51 -13.33
C LEU A 139 -11.48 -1.70 -12.03
N ASP A 140 -12.36 -1.92 -11.07
CA ASP A 140 -12.49 -1.06 -9.89
C ASP A 140 -11.59 -1.43 -8.71
N CYS A 141 -10.83 -2.52 -8.79
CA CYS A 141 -9.92 -2.96 -7.71
C CYS A 141 -9.01 -1.83 -7.18
N GLY A 142 -8.54 -0.93 -8.05
CA GLY A 142 -7.74 0.23 -7.67
C GLY A 142 -8.51 1.26 -6.83
N ILE A 143 -9.78 1.51 -7.16
CA ILE A 143 -10.65 2.43 -6.43
C ILE A 143 -10.98 1.85 -5.05
N TYR A 144 -11.35 0.57 -4.99
CA TYR A 144 -11.59 -0.15 -3.74
C TYR A 144 -10.36 -0.11 -2.83
N THR A 145 -9.18 -0.44 -3.37
CA THR A 145 -7.92 -0.42 -2.60
C THR A 145 -7.59 1.00 -2.10
N ALA A 146 -7.86 2.04 -2.89
CA ALA A 146 -7.70 3.43 -2.47
C ALA A 146 -8.61 3.80 -1.30
N LEU A 147 -9.88 3.39 -1.34
CA LEU A 147 -10.83 3.59 -0.25
C LEU A 147 -10.45 2.78 0.99
N PHE A 148 -9.97 1.55 0.82
CA PHE A 148 -9.44 0.74 1.91
C PHE A 148 -8.28 1.45 2.59
N LEU A 149 -7.35 2.06 1.86
CA LEU A 149 -6.28 2.87 2.47
C LEU A 149 -6.86 4.04 3.27
N LYS A 150 -7.76 4.81 2.67
CA LYS A 150 -8.31 6.04 3.26
C LYS A 150 -9.09 5.76 4.54
N HIS A 151 -9.86 4.68 4.58
CA HIS A 151 -10.87 4.48 5.63
C HIS A 151 -10.57 3.33 6.60
N TRP A 152 -9.94 2.24 6.15
CA TRP A 152 -9.85 1.04 6.98
C TRP A 152 -8.94 1.22 8.20
N LYS A 153 -9.45 0.78 9.34
CA LYS A 153 -8.75 0.59 10.61
C LYS A 153 -9.31 -0.68 11.27
N PRO A 154 -8.63 -1.31 12.26
CA PRO A 154 -9.05 -2.58 12.88
C PRO A 154 -10.43 -2.65 13.55
N ARG A 155 -11.26 -1.61 13.49
CA ARG A 155 -12.64 -1.57 14.04
C ARG A 155 -13.66 -0.97 13.07
N VAL A 156 -13.24 -0.68 11.84
CA VAL A 156 -14.09 -0.09 10.81
C VAL A 156 -14.64 -1.24 9.96
N LEU A 157 -15.95 -1.38 9.93
CA LEU A 157 -16.64 -2.25 8.99
C LEU A 157 -16.70 -1.54 7.65
N MET A 158 -16.03 -2.08 6.63
CA MET A 158 -15.93 -1.40 5.34
C MET A 158 -17.28 -1.31 4.62
N HIS A 159 -18.21 -2.21 4.91
CA HIS A 159 -19.59 -2.18 4.39
C HIS A 159 -20.39 -0.94 4.84
N ASP A 160 -20.05 -0.34 5.98
CA ASP A 160 -20.69 0.89 6.45
C ASP A 160 -20.12 2.14 5.79
N VAL A 161 -18.95 2.03 5.16
CA VAL A 161 -18.19 3.15 4.61
C VAL A 161 -18.42 3.30 3.11
N MET A 162 -18.60 2.18 2.41
CA MET A 162 -18.69 2.17 0.96
C MET A 162 -19.57 1.04 0.46
N LYS A 163 -20.24 1.28 -0.65
CA LYS A 163 -21.04 0.31 -1.39
C LYS A 163 -20.65 0.32 -2.86
N ASP A 164 -20.87 -0.79 -3.55
CA ASP A 164 -20.53 -0.91 -4.98
C ASP A 164 -21.30 0.10 -5.85
N GLU A 165 -22.56 0.38 -5.50
CA GLU A 165 -23.40 1.38 -6.18
C GLU A 165 -22.82 2.80 -6.16
N ASP A 166 -22.00 3.13 -5.15
CA ASP A 166 -21.39 4.46 -5.01
C ASP A 166 -20.10 4.62 -5.82
N ILE A 167 -19.51 3.53 -6.33
CA ILE A 167 -18.16 3.53 -6.92
C ILE A 167 -18.06 4.44 -8.16
N ALA A 168 -19.10 4.51 -8.98
CA ALA A 168 -19.13 5.42 -10.13
C ALA A 168 -19.03 6.88 -9.69
N ASN A 169 -19.81 7.29 -8.69
CA ASN A 169 -19.78 8.66 -8.15
C ASN A 169 -18.47 8.94 -7.41
N ILE A 170 -17.93 7.95 -6.71
CA ILE A 170 -16.64 8.07 -6.02
C ILE A 170 -15.51 8.30 -7.02
N ARG A 171 -15.50 7.62 -8.17
CA ARG A 171 -14.51 7.85 -9.24
C ARG A 171 -14.50 9.29 -9.71
N ILE A 172 -15.69 9.85 -9.98
CA ILE A 172 -15.85 11.25 -10.40
C ILE A 172 -15.34 12.19 -9.31
N ARG A 173 -15.73 11.94 -8.05
CA ARG A 173 -15.26 12.75 -6.92
C ARG A 173 -13.75 12.70 -6.76
N MET A 174 -13.14 11.52 -6.84
CA MET A 174 -11.68 11.36 -6.76
C MET A 174 -10.97 12.10 -7.90
N ALA A 175 -11.47 12.00 -9.13
CA ALA A 175 -10.90 12.72 -10.27
C ALA A 175 -10.97 14.24 -10.05
N ASN A 176 -12.10 14.76 -9.57
CA ASN A 176 -12.27 16.17 -9.23
C ASN A 176 -11.35 16.59 -8.08
N GLU A 177 -11.26 15.81 -7.00
CA GLU A 177 -10.35 16.08 -5.87
C GLU A 177 -8.89 16.14 -6.34
N MET A 178 -8.45 15.23 -7.23
CA MET A 178 -7.11 15.24 -7.80
C MET A 178 -6.87 16.40 -8.77
N MET A 179 -7.88 16.78 -9.56
CA MET A 179 -7.77 17.90 -10.50
C MET A 179 -7.64 19.22 -9.74
N PHE A 180 -8.45 19.42 -8.70
CA PHE A 180 -8.58 20.70 -8.00
C PHE A 180 -7.77 20.81 -6.71
N THR A 181 -7.00 19.79 -6.33
CA THR A 181 -6.07 19.88 -5.18
C THR A 181 -5.03 20.99 -5.37
N ASP A 182 -4.62 21.62 -4.27
CA ASP A 182 -3.55 22.62 -4.24
C ASP A 182 -2.19 22.06 -4.67
N HIS A 183 -2.02 20.73 -4.62
CA HIS A 183 -0.81 20.05 -5.12
C HIS A 183 -0.75 19.96 -6.65
N ASN A 184 -1.89 20.12 -7.34
CA ASN A 184 -1.91 20.18 -8.79
C ASN A 184 -1.55 21.61 -9.22
N ILE A 185 -0.33 21.80 -9.72
CA ILE A 185 0.22 23.11 -10.10
C ILE A 185 -0.27 23.61 -11.47
N LEU A 186 -1.00 22.79 -12.22
CA LEU A 186 -1.48 23.09 -13.57
C LEU A 186 -2.76 23.94 -13.54
N ASN A 187 -2.67 25.16 -13.00
CA ASN A 187 -3.84 26.02 -12.76
C ASN A 187 -4.63 26.39 -14.02
N ASP A 188 -3.97 26.58 -15.16
CA ASP A 188 -4.67 26.91 -16.40
C ASP A 188 -5.53 25.74 -16.91
N HIS A 189 -5.10 24.50 -16.66
CA HIS A 189 -5.92 23.32 -16.97
C HIS A 189 -7.13 23.20 -16.04
N LYS A 190 -7.04 23.68 -14.80
CA LYS A 190 -8.19 23.73 -13.88
C LYS A 190 -9.29 24.65 -14.41
N LYS A 191 -8.91 25.80 -14.99
CA LYS A 191 -9.85 26.75 -15.58
C LYS A 191 -10.61 26.13 -16.75
N LEU A 192 -9.92 25.39 -17.62
CA LEU A 192 -10.55 24.69 -18.74
C LEU A 192 -11.69 23.77 -18.29
N VAL A 193 -11.58 23.11 -17.13
CA VAL A 193 -12.64 22.23 -16.61
C VAL A 193 -13.81 23.01 -16.00
N LEU A 194 -13.57 24.23 -15.49
CA LEU A 194 -14.60 25.08 -14.88
C LEU A 194 -15.38 25.93 -15.89
N GLU A 195 -14.87 26.05 -17.12
CA GLU A 195 -15.43 26.90 -18.19
C GLU A 195 -16.34 26.11 -19.17
N PHE A 196 -16.62 24.83 -18.90
CA PHE A 196 -17.65 24.01 -19.57
C PHE A 196 -18.92 23.94 -18.72
#